data_AF-V8CW06-F1
#
_entry.id   AF-V8CW06-F1
#
_cell.length_a   1.000
_cell.length_b   1.000
_cell.length_c   1.000
_cell.angle_alpha   90.00
_cell.angle_beta   90.00
_cell.angle_gamma   90.00
#
_symmetry.space_group_name_H-M   'P 1'
#
loop_
_entity.id
_entity.type
_entity.pdbx_description
1 polymer ?
#
loop_
_entity_poly.entity_id
_entity_poly.type
_entity_poly.pdbx_seq_one_letter_code
_entity_poly.pdbx_strand_id
1 'polypeptide(L)'
;MSAQDAFIPNPRSITRCRGCKARIFFVSTDRSEKMPVDVAPVPDGNLAITEAPPTRGRDGPLPTAVVLRKGQALGMRYAGLPVYQAHFRNCPNADEFRKAARSRRK
;
A
#
# COMPACT_ATOMS: atom_id res chain seq x y z
N MET A 1 -4.59 19.36 -16.91
CA MET A 1 -5.15 19.21 -15.54
C MET A 1 -4.19 18.32 -14.78
N SER A 2 -3.32 18.94 -13.99
CA SER A 2 -2.12 18.31 -13.45
C SER A 2 -2.46 17.39 -12.29
N ALA A 3 -2.23 16.08 -12.46
CA ALA A 3 -2.42 15.05 -11.44
C ALA A 3 -1.33 15.14 -10.35
N GLN A 4 -1.44 16.11 -9.43
CA GLN A 4 -0.34 16.44 -8.51
C GLN A 4 -0.42 15.90 -7.08
N ASP A 5 -1.46 15.15 -6.68
CA ASP A 5 -1.52 14.61 -5.31
C ASP A 5 -1.44 13.08 -5.25
N ALA A 6 -0.60 12.47 -6.09
CA ALA A 6 -0.18 11.09 -5.86
C ALA A 6 0.79 11.07 -4.68
N PHE A 7 0.47 10.25 -3.67
CA PHE A 7 1.43 9.96 -2.61
C PHE A 7 2.71 9.46 -3.26
N ILE A 8 3.80 10.22 -3.07
CA ILE A 8 5.12 9.88 -3.59
C ILE A 8 5.81 9.06 -2.48
N PRO A 9 5.86 7.72 -2.59
CA PRO A 9 6.60 6.94 -1.62
C PRO A 9 8.07 7.38 -1.62
N ASN A 10 8.65 7.51 -0.43
CA ASN A 10 10.08 7.77 -0.29
C ASN A 10 10.86 6.70 -1.10
N PRO A 11 11.78 7.08 -2.01
CA PRO A 11 12.52 6.11 -2.82
C PRO A 11 13.23 5.04 -2.00
N ARG A 12 13.61 5.35 -0.75
CA ARG A 12 14.26 4.40 0.18
C ARG A 12 13.31 3.36 0.78
N SER A 13 12.00 3.59 0.79
CA SER A 13 11.01 2.63 1.29
C SER A 13 10.47 1.71 0.20
N ILE A 14 10.77 1.99 -1.07
CA ILE A 14 10.42 1.14 -2.21
C ILE A 14 11.34 -0.07 -2.24
N THR A 15 10.75 -1.26 -2.25
CA THR A 15 11.45 -2.53 -2.37
C THR A 15 10.84 -3.38 -3.49
N ARG A 16 11.39 -4.57 -3.74
CA ARG A 16 10.88 -5.51 -4.73
C ARG A 16 10.24 -6.71 -4.05
N CYS A 17 9.09 -7.12 -4.55
CA CYS A 17 8.45 -8.36 -4.13
C CYS A 17 9.37 -9.54 -4.43
N ARG A 18 9.57 -10.43 -3.45
CA ARG A 18 10.47 -11.59 -3.59
C ARG A 18 9.95 -12.64 -4.59
N GLY A 19 8.64 -12.68 -4.84
CA GLY A 19 8.01 -13.64 -5.75
C GLY A 19 7.98 -13.13 -7.19
N CYS A 20 7.32 -11.99 -7.41
CA CYS A 20 7.09 -11.46 -8.76
C CYS A 20 8.02 -10.31 -9.16
N LYS A 21 8.95 -9.88 -8.29
CA LYS A 21 9.92 -8.78 -8.52
C LYS A 21 9.31 -7.39 -8.75
N ALA A 22 7.99 -7.23 -8.66
CA ALA A 22 7.31 -5.95 -8.78
C ALA A 22 7.77 -4.95 -7.70
N ARG A 23 7.73 -3.65 -8.02
CA ARG A 23 8.05 -2.58 -7.08
C ARG A 23 6.88 -2.39 -6.10
N ILE A 24 7.17 -2.51 -4.82
CA ILE A 24 6.22 -2.38 -3.74
C ILE A 24 6.78 -1.47 -2.65
N PHE A 25 5.91 -0.94 -1.81
CA PHE A 25 6.31 -0.32 -0.55
C PHE A 25 5.42 -0.88 0.56
N PHE A 26 5.88 -0.74 1.80
CA PHE A 26 5.11 -1.17 2.96
C PHE A 26 4.37 0.01 3.57
N VAL A 27 3.10 -0.23 3.87
CA VAL A 27 2.23 0.68 4.63
C VAL A 27 1.87 0.03 5.95
N SER A 28 1.50 0.83 6.94
CA SER A 28 0.82 0.36 8.14
C SER A 28 -0.68 0.53 7.95
N THR A 29 -1.47 -0.41 8.46
CA THR A 29 -2.93 -0.22 8.64
C THR A 29 -3.23 0.22 10.07
N ASP A 30 -4.50 0.55 10.33
CA ASP A 30 -5.08 0.77 11.66
C ASP A 30 -4.77 -0.35 12.67
N ARG A 31 -4.68 -1.59 12.20
CA ARG A 31 -4.33 -2.77 13.00
C ARG A 31 -2.83 -3.00 13.16
N SER A 32 -1.99 -2.04 12.80
CA SER A 32 -0.52 -2.12 12.87
C SER A 32 0.11 -3.28 12.08
N GLU A 33 -0.62 -3.84 11.10
CA GLU A 33 -0.07 -4.85 10.21
C GLU A 33 0.62 -4.20 9.01
N LYS A 34 1.87 -4.59 8.75
CA LYS A 34 2.60 -4.16 7.56
C LYS A 34 1.97 -4.81 6.33
N MET A 35 1.50 -4.00 5.40
CA MET A 35 0.88 -4.47 4.16
C MET A 35 1.71 -4.03 2.94
N PRO A 36 1.99 -4.94 1.99
CA PRO A 36 2.64 -4.57 0.74
C PRO A 36 1.64 -3.91 -0.22
N VAL A 37 2.02 -2.78 -0.80
CA VAL A 37 1.21 -1.98 -1.73
C VAL A 37 1.98 -1.75 -3.02
N ASP A 38 1.27 -1.75 -4.14
CA ASP A 38 1.85 -1.43 -5.45
C ASP A 38 2.26 0.06 -5.53
N VAL A 39 3.45 0.35 -6.06
CA VAL A 39 3.94 1.75 -6.20
C VAL A 39 3.05 2.59 -7.13
N ALA A 40 2.51 1.97 -8.18
CA ALA A 40 1.66 2.67 -9.12
C ALA A 40 0.21 2.72 -8.60
N PRO A 41 -0.45 3.89 -8.61
CA PRO A 41 -1.88 3.96 -8.37
C PRO A 41 -2.63 3.24 -9.49
N VAL A 42 -3.79 2.68 -9.16
CA VAL A 42 -4.61 1.88 -10.07
C VAL A 42 -6.04 2.39 -10.04
N PRO A 43 -6.72 2.58 -11.18
CA PRO A 43 -8.10 3.07 -11.18
C PRO A 43 -9.05 2.18 -10.38
N ASP A 44 -8.81 0.87 -10.33
CA ASP A 44 -9.61 -0.07 -9.54
C ASP A 44 -9.08 -0.30 -8.10
N GLY A 45 -8.26 0.63 -7.59
CA GLY A 45 -7.76 0.58 -6.23
C GLY A 45 -8.85 0.78 -5.17
N ASN A 46 -8.53 0.34 -3.95
CA ASN A 46 -9.37 0.50 -2.76
C ASN A 46 -8.59 1.00 -1.53
N LEU A 47 -7.38 1.50 -1.72
CA LEU A 47 -6.55 2.05 -0.65
C LEU A 47 -6.33 3.55 -0.89
N ALA A 48 -6.61 4.35 0.13
CA ALA A 48 -6.06 5.69 0.25
C ALA A 48 -4.80 5.61 1.13
N ILE A 49 -3.76 6.34 0.75
CA ILE A 49 -2.49 6.35 1.47
C ILE A 49 -2.26 7.77 1.96
N THR A 50 -2.07 7.89 3.26
CA THR A 50 -1.74 9.14 3.90
C THR A 50 -0.29 9.10 4.36
N GLU A 51 0.35 10.27 4.35
CA GLU A 51 1.67 10.41 4.96
C GLU A 51 1.64 9.96 6.42
N ALA A 52 2.77 9.45 6.87
CA ALA A 52 2.89 8.96 8.22
C ALA A 52 3.06 10.14 9.18
N PRO A 53 2.43 10.12 10.38
CA PRO A 53 2.71 11.13 11.38
C PRO A 53 4.19 11.09 11.78
N PRO A 54 4.82 12.24 12.07
CA PRO A 54 6.22 12.27 12.47
C PRO A 54 6.40 11.57 13.82
N THR A 55 6.92 10.34 13.81
CA THR A 55 7.28 9.63 15.03
C THR A 55 8.81 9.57 15.18
N ARG A 56 9.29 9.74 16.41
CA ARG A 56 10.71 9.61 16.75
C ARG A 56 11.04 8.12 16.93
N GLY A 57 11.58 7.50 15.88
CA GLY A 57 12.04 6.11 15.88
C GLY A 57 13.08 5.86 14.77
N ARG A 58 13.94 4.86 14.97
CA ARG A 58 15.08 4.53 14.07
C ARG A 58 14.62 4.00 12.70
N ASP A 59 13.45 3.38 12.66
CA ASP A 59 12.71 3.04 11.46
C ASP A 59 11.71 4.17 11.21
N GLY A 60 11.94 5.01 10.20
CA GLY A 60 11.07 6.14 9.89
C GLY A 60 9.59 5.74 9.74
N PRO A 61 8.65 6.69 9.91
CA PRO A 61 7.24 6.35 10.06
C PRO A 61 6.69 5.76 8.75
N LEU A 62 6.08 4.57 8.83
CA LEU A 62 5.46 3.91 7.67
C LEU A 62 4.20 4.67 7.27
N PRO A 63 3.98 4.94 5.97
CA PRO A 63 2.74 5.55 5.49
C PRO A 63 1.53 4.74 5.94
N THR A 64 0.43 5.43 6.25
CA THR A 64 -0.80 4.77 6.72
C THR A 64 -1.72 4.52 5.54
N ALA A 65 -2.24 3.30 5.44
CA ALA A 65 -3.24 2.94 4.44
C ALA A 65 -4.62 2.78 5.08
N VAL A 66 -5.61 3.42 4.45
CA VAL A 66 -7.03 3.31 4.80
C VAL A 66 -7.74 2.54 3.70
N VAL A 67 -8.47 1.50 4.07
CA VAL A 67 -9.31 0.73 3.14
C VAL A 67 -10.59 1.52 2.87
N LEU A 68 -10.80 1.87 1.60
CA LEU A 68 -11.94 2.63 1.13
C LEU A 68 -13.13 1.70 0.87
N ARG A 69 -14.33 2.09 1.33
CA ARG A 69 -15.58 1.47 0.90
C ARG A 69 -15.88 1.82 -0.55
N LYS A 70 -16.73 1.04 -1.23
CA LYS A 70 -17.09 1.24 -2.65
C LYS A 70 -17.45 2.70 -2.99
N GLY A 71 -18.30 3.32 -2.19
CA GLY A 71 -18.69 4.73 -2.40
C GLY A 71 -17.55 5.72 -2.21
N GLN A 72 -16.64 5.47 -1.26
CA GLN A 72 -15.47 6.33 -1.03
C GLN A 72 -14.44 6.20 -2.16
N ALA A 73 -14.17 4.97 -2.61
CA ALA A 73 -13.30 4.72 -3.75
C ALA A 73 -13.86 5.38 -5.02
N LEU A 74 -15.17 5.29 -5.24
CA LEU A 74 -15.84 5.96 -6.35
C LEU A 74 -15.73 7.49 -6.25
N GLY A 75 -15.96 8.06 -5.06
CA GLY A 75 -15.79 9.49 -4.82
C GLY A 75 -14.36 9.98 -5.08
N MET A 76 -13.35 9.23 -4.63
CA MET A 76 -11.95 9.55 -4.92
C MET A 76 -11.63 9.49 -6.42
N ARG A 77 -12.13 8.47 -7.13
CA ARG A 77 -11.98 8.36 -8.59
C ARG A 77 -12.60 9.56 -9.31
N TYR A 78 -13.81 9.98 -8.92
CA TYR A 78 -14.46 11.17 -9.50
C TYR A 78 -13.73 12.47 -9.16
N ALA A 79 -13.13 12.57 -7.97
CA ALA A 79 -12.32 13.70 -7.57
C ALA A 79 -10.91 13.72 -8.23
N GLY A 80 -10.57 12.71 -9.04
CA GLY A 80 -9.23 12.57 -9.63
C GLY A 80 -8.14 12.22 -8.61
N LEU A 81 -8.52 11.77 -7.41
CA LEU A 81 -7.59 11.38 -6.36
C LEU A 81 -7.08 9.95 -6.62
N PRO A 82 -5.77 9.71 -6.47
CA PRO A 82 -5.19 8.41 -6.71
C PRO A 82 -5.62 7.43 -5.64
N VAL A 83 -5.97 6.23 -6.09
CA VAL A 83 -6.24 5.08 -5.25
C VAL A 83 -5.24 3.98 -5.56
N TYR A 84 -4.84 3.27 -4.52
CA TYR A 84 -3.84 2.21 -4.58
C TYR A 84 -4.50 0.86 -4.31
N GLN A 85 -3.73 -0.21 -4.52
CA GLN A 85 -4.18 -1.56 -4.19
C GLN A 85 -3.10 -2.31 -3.44
N ALA A 86 -3.55 -3.28 -2.63
CA ALA A 86 -2.62 -4.18 -1.98
C ALA A 86 -1.99 -5.11 -3.02
N HIS A 87 -0.67 -5.24 -2.96
CA HIS A 87 0.11 -5.98 -3.95
C HIS A 87 -0.27 -7.46 -4.03
N PHE A 88 -0.78 -8.05 -2.94
CA PHE A 88 -1.21 -9.44 -2.92
C PHE A 88 -2.33 -9.75 -3.93
N ARG A 89 -3.04 -8.74 -4.45
CA ARG A 89 -4.07 -8.90 -5.48
C ARG A 89 -3.46 -9.25 -6.84
N ASN A 90 -2.25 -8.75 -7.12
CA ASN A 90 -1.54 -8.95 -8.39
C ASN A 90 -0.39 -9.96 -8.29
N CYS A 91 0.05 -10.32 -7.08
CA CYS A 91 1.18 -11.21 -6.92
C CYS A 91 0.77 -12.68 -7.15
N PRO A 92 1.31 -13.38 -8.16
CA PRO A 92 1.03 -14.80 -8.38
C PRO A 92 1.43 -15.69 -7.19
N ASN A 93 2.42 -15.25 -6.40
CA ASN A 93 2.95 -15.99 -5.25
C ASN A 93 2.34 -15.51 -3.92
N ALA A 94 1.26 -14.71 -3.94
CA ALA A 94 0.67 -14.15 -2.72
C ALA A 94 0.30 -15.20 -1.67
N ASP A 95 -0.22 -16.34 -2.11
CA ASP A 95 -0.67 -17.39 -1.20
C ASP A 95 0.48 -18.13 -0.51
N GLU A 96 1.62 -18.27 -1.16
CA GLU A 96 2.84 -18.80 -0.55
C GLU A 96 3.31 -17.89 0.59
N PHE A 97 3.33 -16.58 0.36
CA PHE A 97 3.68 -15.60 1.39
C PHE A 97 2.71 -15.61 2.57
N ARG A 98 1.40 -15.74 2.30
CA ARG A 98 0.38 -15.86 3.36
C ARG A 98 0.55 -17.13 4.17
N LYS A 99 0.83 -18.27 3.52
CA LYS A 99 1.11 -19.54 4.22
C LYS A 99 2.34 -19.43 5.12
N ALA A 100 3.44 -18.89 4.60
CA ALA A 100 4.68 -18.68 5.36
C ALA A 100 4.51 -17.68 6.52
N ALA A 101 3.69 -16.64 6.36
CA ALA A 101 3.39 -15.69 7.43
C ALA A 101 2.60 -16.37 8.57
N ARG A 102 1.62 -17.22 8.24
CA ARG A 102 0.85 -17.98 9.24
C ARG A 102 1.71 -18.98 10.01
N SER A 103 2.63 -19.68 9.34
CA SER A 103 3.51 -20.64 10.00
C SER A 103 4.51 -20.00 10.97
N ARG A 104 4.83 -18.71 10.79
CA ARG A 104 5.71 -17.94 11.70
C ARG A 104 5.01 -17.34 12.92
N ARG A 105 3.67 -17.32 12.94
CA ARG A 105 2.87 -16.83 14.08
C ARG A 105 2.51 -17.93 15.09
N LYS A 106 2.94 -19.17 14.83
CA LYS A 106 2.70 -20.34 15.68
C LYS A 106 3.96 -20.63 16.48
#